data_AF-A0A0U1NQI1-F1
#
_entry.id   AF-A0A0U1NQI1-F1
#
_cell.length_a   1.000
_cell.length_b   1.000
_cell.length_c   1.000
_cell.angle_alpha   90.00
_cell.angle_beta   90.00
_cell.angle_gamma   90.00
#
_symmetry.space_group_name_H-M   'P 1'
#
loop_
_entity.id
_entity.type
_entity.pdbx_description
1 polymer ?
#
loop_
_entity_poly.entity_id
_entity_poly.type
_entity_poly.pdbx_seq_one_letter_code
_entity_poly.pdbx_strand_id
1 'polypeptide(L)'
;MLATKSNSYTFQKDGIWYFSRRVPADLRRHYRTSRIAYSLRTKSIRDARVRAMTDAAKLDRHWHWKDLSAKIATDPLILLSTGIGDVPYSMAVRLAL
;
A
#
# COMPACT_ATOMS: atom_id res chain seq x y z
N MET A 1 18.19 -2.93 -17.97
CA MET A 1 18.48 -1.85 -17.01
C MET A 1 17.16 -1.41 -16.37
N LEU A 2 16.81 -1.97 -15.20
CA LEU A 2 15.61 -1.57 -14.46
C LEU A 2 15.89 -0.21 -13.81
N ALA A 3 15.50 0.86 -14.50
CA ALA A 3 15.57 2.20 -13.95
C ALA A 3 14.81 2.18 -12.62
N THR A 4 15.54 2.36 -11.52
CA THR A 4 15.00 2.70 -10.22
C THR A 4 14.24 4.01 -10.40
N LYS A 5 13.00 3.95 -10.88
CA LYS A 5 12.03 5.03 -10.78
C LYS A 5 11.95 5.27 -9.29
N SER A 6 12.68 6.28 -8.82
CA SER A 6 12.61 6.77 -7.46
C SER A 6 11.13 6.86 -7.15
N ASN A 7 10.65 5.94 -6.32
CA ASN A 7 9.24 5.68 -6.07
C ASN A 7 8.74 6.77 -5.12
N SER A 8 8.85 8.00 -5.61
CA SER A 8 8.48 9.21 -4.95
C SER A 8 6.97 9.22 -5.04
N TYR A 9 6.31 8.70 -4.00
CA TYR A 9 4.87 8.90 -3.79
C TYR A 9 4.53 10.38 -3.54
N THR A 10 5.41 11.30 -3.89
CA THR A 10 5.34 12.72 -3.64
C THR A 10 5.43 13.53 -4.93
N PHE A 11 4.64 14.59 -5.02
CA PHE A 11 4.74 15.61 -6.04
C PHE A 11 4.60 16.98 -5.39
N GLN A 12 5.18 18.02 -5.98
CA GLN A 12 5.08 19.39 -5.45
C GLN A 12 4.04 20.17 -6.24
N LYS A 13 3.22 20.96 -5.53
CA LYS A 13 2.29 21.91 -6.12
C LYS A 13 2.25 23.15 -5.23
N ASP A 14 2.43 24.34 -5.81
CA ASP A 14 2.44 25.63 -5.09
C ASP A 14 3.41 25.67 -3.90
N GLY A 15 4.58 25.01 -4.05
CA GLY A 15 5.59 24.90 -3.01
C GLY A 15 5.26 23.89 -1.89
N ILE A 16 4.06 23.32 -1.87
CA ILE A 16 3.62 22.30 -0.91
C ILE A 16 3.81 20.91 -1.52
N TRP A 17 4.29 19.97 -0.71
CA TRP A 17 4.38 18.57 -1.11
C TRP A 17 3.05 17.85 -0.91
N TYR A 18 2.69 17.05 -1.90
CA TYR A 18 1.50 16.22 -1.94
C TYR A 18 1.90 14.76 -2.04
N PHE A 19 1.16 13.90 -1.36
CA PHE A 19 1.20 12.47 -1.52
C PHE A 19 0.31 12.04 -2.68
N SER A 20 0.72 10.99 -3.39
CA SER A 20 -0.07 10.36 -4.43
C SER A 20 0.25 8.88 -4.54
N ARG A 21 -0.78 8.04 -4.49
CA ARG A 21 -0.66 6.60 -4.70
C ARG A 21 -1.87 6.03 -5.45
N ARG A 22 -1.62 5.08 -6.37
CA ARG A 22 -2.69 4.38 -7.09
C ARG A 22 -3.28 3.27 -6.23
N VAL A 23 -4.60 3.14 -6.23
CA VAL A 23 -5.33 2.07 -5.58
C VAL A 23 -5.27 0.81 -6.46
N PRO A 24 -4.95 -0.37 -5.91
CA PRO A 24 -4.99 -1.64 -6.64
C PRO A 24 -6.37 -1.89 -7.29
N ALA A 25 -6.38 -2.58 -8.44
CA ALA A 25 -7.59 -2.77 -9.22
C ALA A 25 -8.70 -3.49 -8.45
N ASP A 26 -8.32 -4.47 -7.63
CA ASP A 26 -9.20 -5.29 -6.80
C ASP A 26 -9.93 -4.44 -5.74
N LEU A 27 -9.27 -3.37 -5.28
CA LEU A 27 -9.82 -2.42 -4.31
C LEU A 27 -10.60 -1.28 -4.95
N ARG A 28 -10.54 -1.09 -6.28
CA ARG A 28 -11.31 -0.03 -6.97
C ARG A 28 -12.82 -0.19 -6.81
N ARG A 29 -13.32 -1.40 -6.56
CA ARG A 29 -14.75 -1.61 -6.28
C ARG A 29 -15.18 -1.05 -4.91
N HIS A 30 -14.24 -0.94 -3.97
CA HIS A 30 -14.48 -0.47 -2.61
C HIS A 30 -14.10 1.00 -2.39
N TYR A 31 -13.30 1.58 -3.30
CA TYR A 31 -12.90 2.98 -3.24
C TYR A 31 -13.55 3.76 -4.38
N ARG A 32 -14.23 4.86 -4.05
CA ARG A 32 -14.79 5.81 -5.03
C ARG A 32 -13.74 6.38 -5.99
N THR A 33 -12.47 6.41 -5.57
CA THR A 33 -11.36 7.00 -6.34
C THR A 33 -10.26 5.98 -6.57
N SER A 34 -9.74 5.93 -7.80
CA SER A 34 -8.64 5.04 -8.21
C SER A 34 -7.25 5.48 -7.72
N ARG A 35 -7.15 6.66 -7.11
CA ARG A 35 -5.91 7.25 -6.61
C ARG A 35 -6.19 7.98 -5.30
N ILE A 36 -5.34 7.75 -4.31
CA ILE A 36 -5.33 8.50 -3.06
C ILE A 36 -4.27 9.58 -3.21
N ALA A 37 -4.70 10.84 -3.14
CA ALA A 37 -3.79 11.97 -3.15
C ALA A 37 -4.24 13.02 -2.11
N TYR A 38 -3.29 13.56 -1.35
CA TYR A 38 -3.55 14.57 -0.33
C TYR A 38 -2.29 15.39 -0.05
N SER A 39 -2.45 16.58 0.50
CA SER A 39 -1.31 17.44 0.88
C SER A 39 -0.58 16.86 2.09
N LEU A 40 0.74 16.74 2.03
CA LEU A 40 1.60 16.40 3.17
C LEU A 40 1.82 17.60 4.10
N ARG A 41 1.32 18.78 3.70
CA ARG A 41 1.36 20.06 4.45
C ARG A 41 2.79 20.45 4.86
N THR A 42 3.78 20.05 4.06
CA THR A 42 5.18 20.38 4.26
C THR A 42 5.78 20.94 2.98
N LYS A 43 6.74 21.85 3.13
CA LYS A 43 7.56 22.41 2.03
C LYS A 43 8.94 21.72 1.95
N SER A 44 9.33 20.99 3.00
CA SER A 44 10.58 20.23 3.08
C SER A 44 10.47 18.92 2.31
N ILE A 45 11.36 18.72 1.34
CA ILE A 45 11.41 17.46 0.56
C ILE A 45 11.78 16.25 1.42
N ARG A 46 12.62 16.44 2.45
CA ARG A 46 13.05 15.38 3.37
C ARG A 46 11.85 14.88 4.18
N ASP A 47 11.11 15.80 4.79
CA ASP A 47 9.92 15.46 5.57
C ASP A 47 8.82 14.88 4.68
N ALA A 48 8.62 15.45 3.48
CA ALA A 48 7.67 14.94 2.52
C ALA A 48 7.97 13.48 2.18
N ARG A 49 9.23 13.15 1.92
CA ARG A 49 9.66 11.79 1.57
C ARG A 49 9.45 10.82 2.73
N VAL A 50 9.87 11.18 3.94
CA VAL A 50 9.69 10.33 5.13
C VAL A 50 8.21 10.07 5.41
N ARG A 51 7.38 11.11 5.36
CA ARG A 51 5.92 10.99 5.56
C ARG A 51 5.28 10.15 4.46
N ALA A 52 5.60 10.42 3.20
CA ALA A 52 5.07 9.67 2.08
C ALA A 52 5.47 8.19 2.10
N MET A 53 6.70 7.87 2.47
CA MET A 53 7.14 6.48 2.65
C MET A 53 6.36 5.79 3.77
N THR A 54 6.21 6.47 4.91
CA THR A 54 5.47 5.94 6.07
C THR A 54 4.00 5.70 5.73
N ASP A 55 3.37 6.67 5.08
CA ASP A 55 1.96 6.60 4.66
C ASP A 55 1.76 5.55 3.57
N ALA A 56 2.69 5.43 2.62
CA ALA A 56 2.67 4.36 1.63
C ALA A 56 2.76 2.99 2.29
N ALA A 57 3.68 2.79 3.24
CA ALA A 57 3.82 1.52 3.96
C ALA A 57 2.58 1.18 4.81
N LYS A 58 1.88 2.18 5.36
CA LYS A 58 0.59 1.99 6.04
C LYS A 58 -0.51 1.58 5.05
N LEU A 59 -0.58 2.27 3.91
CA LEU A 59 -1.51 1.93 2.84
C LEU A 59 -1.24 0.54 2.26
N ASP A 60 0.02 0.14 2.12
CA ASP A 60 0.40 -1.20 1.67
C ASP A 60 -0.11 -2.27 2.61
N ARG A 61 0.15 -2.15 3.91
CA ARG A 61 -0.37 -3.11 4.89
C ARG A 61 -1.89 -3.17 4.88
N HIS A 62 -2.55 -2.02 4.80
CA HIS A 62 -4.01 -1.95 4.76
C HIS A 62 -4.60 -2.59 3.50
N TRP A 63 -4.02 -2.32 2.34
CA TRP A 63 -4.44 -2.90 1.07
C TRP A 63 -4.12 -4.38 0.97
N HIS A 64 -2.95 -4.80 1.46
CA HIS A 64 -2.53 -6.19 1.49
C HIS A 64 -3.51 -7.03 2.29
N TRP A 65 -3.96 -6.56 3.45
CA TRP A 65 -4.99 -7.22 4.23
C TRP A 65 -6.32 -7.37 3.46
N LYS A 66 -6.79 -6.29 2.82
CA LYS A 66 -8.05 -6.31 2.06
C LYS A 66 -7.98 -7.21 0.82
N ASP A 67 -6.87 -7.18 0.10
CA ASP A 67 -6.64 -8.00 -1.08
C ASP A 67 -6.51 -9.49 -0.70
N LEU A 68 -5.76 -9.79 0.37
CA LEU A 68 -5.65 -11.15 0.90
C LEU A 68 -7.01 -11.69 1.37
N SER A 69 -7.80 -10.87 2.08
CA SER A 69 -9.15 -11.23 2.50
C SER A 69 -10.08 -11.50 1.31
N ALA A 70 -10.01 -10.67 0.26
CA ALA A 70 -10.78 -10.89 -0.97
C ALA A 70 -10.35 -12.18 -1.70
N LYS A 71 -9.05 -12.47 -1.72
CA LYS A 71 -8.47 -13.68 -2.33
C LYS A 71 -8.88 -14.94 -1.59
N ILE A 72 -8.79 -14.97 -0.26
CA ILE A 72 -9.24 -16.11 0.57
C ILE A 72 -10.74 -16.38 0.36
N ALA A 73 -11.56 -15.33 0.23
CA ALA A 73 -12.99 -15.48 -0.02
C ALA A 73 -13.31 -16.04 -1.43
N THR A 74 -12.41 -15.85 -2.39
CA THR A 74 -12.60 -16.29 -3.78
C THR A 74 -11.99 -17.67 -4.03
N ASP A 75 -10.85 -17.97 -3.39
CA ASP A 75 -10.19 -19.26 -3.44
C ASP A 75 -9.49 -19.55 -2.09
N PRO A 76 -10.06 -20.44 -1.25
CA PRO A 76 -9.50 -20.78 0.05
C PRO A 76 -8.14 -21.50 -0.01
N LEU A 77 -7.67 -21.94 -1.18
CA LEU A 77 -6.39 -22.64 -1.35
C LEU A 77 -5.20 -21.71 -1.62
N ILE A 78 -5.41 -20.38 -1.75
CA ILE A 78 -4.35 -19.39 -2.00
C ILE A 78 -3.29 -19.34 -0.87
N LEU A 79 -3.61 -19.85 0.32
CA LEU A 79 -2.67 -19.92 1.46
C LEU A 79 -1.48 -20.86 1.21
N LEU A 80 -1.57 -21.80 0.27
CA LEU A 80 -0.49 -22.76 -0.03
C LEU A 80 0.47 -22.29 -1.14
N SER A 81 0.06 -21.35 -1.99
CA SER A 81 0.83 -20.92 -3.17
C SER A 81 1.56 -19.59 -2.98
N THR A 82 1.13 -18.79 -2.00
CA THR A 82 1.66 -17.44 -1.82
C THR A 82 3.01 -17.49 -1.08
N GLY A 83 4.05 -17.90 -1.79
CA GLY A 83 5.46 -17.68 -1.43
C GLY A 83 5.81 -16.19 -1.50
N ILE A 84 5.13 -15.37 -0.70
CA ILE A 84 5.46 -13.97 -0.47
C ILE A 84 6.08 -13.92 0.92
N GLY A 85 7.41 -13.80 0.95
CA GLY A 85 8.17 -13.57 2.17
C GLY A 85 7.58 -12.41 2.98
N ASP A 86 7.67 -12.53 4.31
CA ASP A 86 7.17 -11.60 5.34
C ASP A 86 5.69 -11.72 5.76
N VAL A 87 5.18 -12.95 5.93
CA VAL A 87 4.10 -13.17 6.90
C VAL A 87 4.72 -13.74 8.19
N PRO A 88 4.75 -12.98 9.30
CA PRO A 88 5.24 -13.53 10.56
C PRO A 88 4.32 -14.70 10.96
N TYR A 89 4.93 -15.86 11.12
CA TYR A 89 4.35 -17.15 11.52
C TYR A 89 3.34 -17.08 12.69
N SER A 90 3.37 -16.01 13.49
CA SER A 90 2.50 -15.80 14.64
C SER A 90 1.01 -15.64 14.30
N MET A 91 0.65 -15.34 13.06
CA MET A 91 -0.76 -15.20 12.64
C MET A 91 -1.39 -16.51 12.12
N ALA A 92 -0.58 -17.51 11.75
CA ALA A 92 -1.06 -18.79 11.25
C ALA A 92 -1.71 -19.66 12.36
N VAL A 93 -1.29 -19.47 13.62
CA VAL A 93 -1.73 -20.31 14.74
C VAL A 93 -3.16 -19.99 15.21
N ARG A 94 -3.70 -18.80 14.89
CA ARG A 94 -5.04 -18.38 15.34
C ARG A 94 -6.21 -18.80 14.46
N LEU A 95 -5.95 -19.40 13.29
CA LEU A 95 -6.99 -19.96 12.42
C LEU A 95 -7.12 -21.49 12.57
N ALA A 96 -6.36 -22.11 13.46
CA ALA A 96 -6.35 -23.56 13.71
C ALA A 96 -6.95 -23.98 15.07
N LEU A 97 -7.56 -23.05 15.82
CA LEU A 97 -8.28 -23.32 17.07
C LEU A 97 -9.65 -22.64 17.08
#